data_AF-A0A962DT76-F1
#
_entry.id   AF-A0A962DT76-F1
#
_cell.length_a   1.000
_cell.length_b   1.000
_cell.length_c   1.000
_cell.angle_alpha   90.00
_cell.angle_beta   90.00
_cell.angle_gamma   90.00
#
_symmetry.space_group_name_H-M   'P 1'
#
loop_
_entity.id
_entity.type
_entity.pdbx_description
1 polymer ?
#
loop_
_entity_poly.entity_id
_entity_poly.type
_entity_poly.pdbx_seq_one_letter_code
_entity_poly.pdbx_strand_id
1 'polypeptide(L)'
;MQAAAAPPQLTFRAVTLSIILAVVLAAANTYLGLFAGLTIASAIPAAVVSMAVLRLLGGGHILENNIVQTGASAGSSIASGVIFTIPALLILGYWDDFKYSWVLAIAGLGGLLGVLFSVPLRRSLIVDQGLAFPEGKAAAEVLKAGDNPSEGVRLLAIAAFLGGFVKLAAGSGLRLITDTAAHATYFGKSIAYVGTNLSPALFGVGYIVGLNIGIVVLAGGILGWNIAMPIYSTFFMHLDPALATAVVGASAEDAAYAIWSAQIRYLGVGAMLVGGVWTLISLRNSLFSGIKSGLKATSSLAGAKPLHTDQDLPMKAILIGIVVFTIPLALLYHAIVGTWGISLIMTIIMIVAGFLFVSVSAYMAGLVGSSNNPVSGITICTILFAALVLVLLMGRDAAIGPVAAIMIGAVVCCAACIGGDNLQDLKCGYIVGATPWRQEVMLAIGAVSSALVMAPVLNLLVKAYGLGVPTAEHPNPLLAPQANLM
;
A
#
# COMPACT_ATOMS: atom_id res chain seq x y z
N MET A 1 25.69 -30.05 -19.27
CA MET A 1 24.50 -30.62 -18.60
C MET A 1 23.28 -30.06 -19.28
N GLN A 2 22.48 -30.88 -19.96
CA GLN A 2 21.16 -30.45 -20.47
C GLN A 2 20.34 -30.01 -19.26
N ALA A 3 19.90 -28.75 -19.23
CA ALA A 3 19.07 -28.24 -18.14
C ALA A 3 17.77 -29.04 -18.11
N ALA A 4 17.55 -29.82 -17.04
CA ALA A 4 16.27 -30.45 -16.79
C ALA A 4 15.17 -29.38 -16.89
N ALA A 5 14.12 -29.67 -17.64
CA ALA A 5 13.02 -28.73 -17.81
C ALA A 5 12.48 -28.35 -16.42
N ALA A 6 12.52 -27.05 -16.10
CA ALA A 6 12.03 -26.56 -14.82
C ALA A 6 10.57 -27.01 -14.63
N PRO A 7 10.21 -27.53 -13.46
CA PRO A 7 8.89 -28.09 -13.24
C PRO A 7 7.81 -26.98 -13.34
N PRO A 8 6.55 -27.34 -13.67
CA PRO A 8 5.53 -26.37 -14.04
C PRO A 8 5.21 -25.42 -12.89
N GLN A 9 5.36 -24.11 -13.14
CA GLN A 9 5.18 -23.07 -12.11
C GLN A 9 3.76 -22.47 -12.16
N LEU A 10 3.26 -22.15 -13.36
CA LEU A 10 1.91 -21.63 -13.60
C LEU A 10 0.93 -22.77 -13.82
N THR A 11 0.58 -23.48 -12.77
CA THR A 11 -0.48 -24.51 -12.82
C THR A 11 -1.85 -23.89 -12.59
N PHE A 12 -2.90 -24.52 -13.08
CA PHE A 12 -4.28 -24.06 -12.86
C PHE A 12 -4.62 -23.95 -11.36
N ARG A 13 -4.17 -24.93 -10.56
CA ARG A 13 -4.38 -24.93 -9.11
C ARG A 13 -3.60 -23.81 -8.42
N ALA A 14 -2.39 -23.48 -8.87
CA ALA A 14 -1.62 -22.35 -8.35
C ALA A 14 -2.34 -21.03 -8.64
N VAL A 15 -2.73 -20.80 -9.89
CA VAL A 15 -3.45 -19.57 -10.29
C VAL A 15 -4.74 -19.41 -9.49
N THR A 16 -5.54 -20.47 -9.36
CA THR A 16 -6.81 -20.43 -8.61
C THR A 16 -6.57 -20.12 -7.13
N LEU A 17 -5.59 -20.79 -6.52
CA LEU A 17 -5.25 -20.55 -5.12
C LEU A 17 -4.71 -19.12 -4.89
N SER A 18 -3.87 -18.61 -5.79
CA SER A 18 -3.40 -17.23 -5.76
C SER A 18 -4.56 -16.24 -5.75
N ILE A 19 -5.56 -16.44 -6.61
CA ILE A 19 -6.71 -15.54 -6.73
C ILE A 19 -7.51 -15.53 -5.43
N ILE A 20 -7.78 -16.71 -4.86
CA ILE A 20 -8.51 -16.84 -3.59
C ILE A 20 -7.74 -16.13 -2.46
N LEU A 21 -6.44 -16.38 -2.35
CA LEU A 21 -5.61 -15.75 -1.31
C LEU A 21 -5.47 -14.25 -1.53
N ALA A 22 -5.28 -13.79 -2.77
CA ALA A 22 -5.21 -12.37 -3.09
C ALA A 22 -6.49 -11.64 -2.65
N VAL A 23 -7.67 -12.20 -2.94
CA VAL A 23 -8.97 -11.62 -2.52
C VAL A 23 -9.08 -11.53 -0.99
N VAL A 24 -8.78 -12.62 -0.28
CA VAL A 24 -8.89 -12.65 1.19
C VAL A 24 -7.89 -11.69 1.84
N LEU A 25 -6.64 -11.70 1.38
CA LEU A 25 -5.58 -10.86 1.92
C LEU A 25 -5.79 -9.40 1.56
N ALA A 26 -6.33 -9.09 0.38
CA ALA A 26 -6.69 -7.73 0.02
C ALA A 26 -7.81 -7.20 0.92
N ALA A 27 -8.84 -8.00 1.22
CA ALA A 27 -9.90 -7.59 2.13
C ALA A 27 -9.38 -7.35 3.56
N ALA A 28 -8.55 -8.26 4.08
CA ALA A 28 -7.94 -8.15 5.40
C ALA A 28 -7.03 -6.91 5.51
N ASN A 29 -6.18 -6.66 4.51
CA ASN A 29 -5.30 -5.49 4.49
C ASN A 29 -6.05 -4.18 4.25
N THR A 30 -7.18 -4.21 3.52
CA THR A 30 -8.04 -3.02 3.36
C THR A 30 -8.60 -2.59 4.71
N TYR A 31 -9.13 -3.53 5.50
CA TYR A 31 -9.59 -3.25 6.86
C TYR A 31 -8.44 -2.73 7.74
N LEU A 32 -7.34 -3.47 7.78
CA LEU A 32 -6.22 -3.15 8.66
C LEU A 32 -5.61 -1.79 8.33
N GLY A 33 -5.44 -1.45 7.06
CA GLY A 33 -4.86 -0.18 6.68
C GLY A 33 -5.82 1.01 6.81
N LEU A 34 -7.13 0.82 6.65
CA LEU A 34 -8.11 1.86 7.01
C LEU A 34 -8.18 2.09 8.53
N PHE A 35 -7.94 1.05 9.32
CA PHE A 35 -7.94 1.12 10.78
C PHE A 35 -6.63 1.69 11.36
N ALA A 36 -5.48 1.18 10.93
CA ALA A 36 -4.17 1.45 11.51
C ALA A 36 -3.27 2.36 10.65
N GLY A 37 -3.62 2.60 9.38
CA GLY A 37 -2.81 3.37 8.44
C GLY A 37 -1.58 2.65 7.87
N LEU A 38 -1.43 1.35 8.18
CA LEU A 38 -0.33 0.49 7.77
C LEU A 38 -0.88 -0.84 7.26
N THR A 39 -0.19 -1.46 6.31
CA THR A 39 -0.50 -2.78 5.76
C THR A 39 0.66 -3.74 6.03
N ILE A 40 0.38 -5.04 5.99
CA ILE A 40 1.38 -6.07 6.27
C ILE A 40 1.67 -6.85 4.98
N ALA A 41 2.96 -7.14 4.75
CA ALA A 41 3.38 -8.02 3.68
C ALA A 41 2.66 -9.38 3.72
N SER A 42 1.89 -9.66 2.67
CA SER A 42 1.06 -10.87 2.58
C SER A 42 1.82 -12.10 2.06
N ALA A 43 3.04 -11.91 1.56
CA ALA A 43 3.88 -12.94 0.98
C ALA A 43 4.18 -14.11 1.92
N ILE A 44 4.61 -13.82 3.15
CA ILE A 44 5.01 -14.83 4.14
C ILE A 44 3.84 -15.74 4.54
N PRO A 45 2.68 -15.22 5.01
CA PRO A 45 1.55 -16.08 5.33
C PRO A 45 0.99 -16.81 4.10
N ALA A 46 0.99 -16.17 2.92
CA ALA A 46 0.57 -16.83 1.69
C ALA A 46 1.44 -18.03 1.33
N ALA A 47 2.76 -17.96 1.53
CA ALA A 47 3.65 -19.11 1.33
C ALA A 47 3.27 -20.30 2.22
N VAL A 48 3.01 -20.05 3.51
CA VAL A 48 2.63 -21.11 4.46
C VAL A 48 1.28 -21.74 4.08
N VAL A 49 0.28 -20.92 3.78
CA VAL A 49 -1.04 -21.42 3.37
C VAL A 49 -0.98 -22.17 2.05
N SER A 50 -0.18 -21.68 1.09
CA SER A 50 0.04 -22.36 -0.18
C SER A 50 0.60 -23.77 0.02
N MET A 51 1.65 -23.91 0.82
CA MET A 51 2.29 -25.21 1.07
C MET A 51 1.33 -26.22 1.68
N ALA A 52 0.43 -25.74 2.56
CA ALA A 52 -0.62 -26.55 3.15
C ALA A 52 -1.63 -27.06 2.13
N VAL A 53 -2.22 -26.12 1.38
CA VAL A 53 -3.33 -26.41 0.49
C VAL A 53 -2.87 -27.23 -0.71
N LEU A 54 -1.74 -26.89 -1.33
CA LEU A 54 -1.21 -27.66 -2.46
C LEU A 54 -0.81 -29.09 -2.04
N ARG A 55 -0.39 -29.31 -0.80
CA ARG A 55 -0.12 -30.65 -0.28
C ARG A 55 -1.40 -31.49 -0.14
N LEU A 56 -2.50 -30.88 0.29
CA LEU A 56 -3.83 -31.53 0.31
C LEU A 56 -4.34 -31.82 -1.12
N LEU A 57 -3.98 -30.99 -2.09
CA LEU A 57 -4.34 -31.14 -3.51
C LEU A 57 -3.36 -32.00 -4.33
N GLY A 58 -2.73 -32.99 -3.69
CA GLY A 58 -1.87 -33.97 -4.37
C GLY A 58 -0.38 -33.62 -4.42
N GLY A 59 0.09 -32.70 -3.58
CA GLY A 59 1.50 -32.32 -3.47
C GLY A 59 1.86 -31.11 -4.34
N GLY A 60 2.63 -30.17 -3.79
CA GLY A 60 3.15 -28.99 -4.48
C GLY A 60 4.64 -28.81 -4.22
N HIS A 61 5.37 -28.28 -5.19
CA HIS A 61 6.81 -28.01 -5.08
C HIS A 61 7.11 -26.53 -4.84
N ILE A 62 8.35 -26.21 -4.46
CA ILE A 62 8.76 -24.86 -4.06
C ILE A 62 8.40 -23.76 -5.09
N LEU A 63 8.58 -24.02 -6.38
CA LEU A 63 8.33 -23.02 -7.43
C LEU A 63 6.83 -22.75 -7.69
N GLU A 64 5.98 -23.74 -7.45
CA GLU A 64 4.52 -23.56 -7.54
C GLU A 64 4.00 -22.76 -6.35
N ASN A 65 4.52 -23.06 -5.14
CA ASN A 65 4.22 -22.28 -3.94
C ASN A 65 4.71 -20.84 -4.06
N ASN A 66 5.87 -20.61 -4.70
CA ASN A 66 6.37 -19.27 -4.99
C ASN A 66 5.40 -18.50 -5.92
N ILE A 67 4.83 -19.13 -6.94
CA ILE A 67 3.80 -18.51 -7.79
C ILE A 67 2.55 -18.16 -6.98
N VAL A 68 2.07 -19.07 -6.12
CA VAL A 68 0.91 -18.79 -5.27
C VAL A 68 1.15 -17.58 -4.38
N GLN A 69 2.29 -17.58 -3.69
CA GLN A 69 2.72 -16.50 -2.83
C GLN A 69 2.82 -15.16 -3.59
N THR A 70 3.40 -15.19 -4.79
CA THR A 70 3.59 -14.03 -5.67
C THR A 70 2.26 -13.43 -6.14
N GLY A 71 1.25 -14.27 -6.43
CA GLY A 71 -0.07 -13.75 -6.78
C GLY A 71 -0.84 -13.20 -5.58
N ALA A 72 -0.70 -13.84 -4.42
CA ALA A 72 -1.38 -13.47 -3.19
C ALA A 72 -0.86 -12.16 -2.57
N SER A 73 0.44 -11.88 -2.69
CA SER A 73 1.06 -10.64 -2.19
C SER A 73 0.49 -9.38 -2.86
N ALA A 74 0.09 -9.46 -4.13
CA ALA A 74 -0.56 -8.35 -4.84
C ALA A 74 -1.84 -7.85 -4.12
N GLY A 75 -2.45 -8.69 -3.28
CA GLY A 75 -3.60 -8.33 -2.45
C GLY A 75 -3.28 -7.22 -1.44
N SER A 76 -2.17 -7.33 -0.71
CA SER A 76 -1.77 -6.25 0.21
C SER A 76 -1.43 -4.98 -0.56
N SER A 77 -0.70 -5.06 -1.67
CA SER A 77 -0.23 -3.87 -2.38
C SER A 77 -1.36 -3.09 -3.07
N ILE A 78 -2.34 -3.77 -3.68
CA ILE A 78 -3.55 -3.10 -4.19
C ILE A 78 -4.34 -2.47 -3.05
N ALA A 79 -4.52 -3.19 -1.93
CA ALA A 79 -5.22 -2.64 -0.78
C ALA A 79 -4.54 -1.36 -0.28
N SER A 80 -3.21 -1.35 -0.09
CA SER A 80 -2.46 -0.15 0.31
C SER A 80 -2.64 1.01 -0.67
N GLY A 81 -2.52 0.74 -1.98
CA GLY A 81 -2.67 1.78 -3.01
C GLY A 81 -4.04 2.43 -2.99
N VAL A 82 -5.09 1.61 -2.81
CA VAL A 82 -6.48 2.04 -2.78
C VAL A 82 -6.81 2.81 -1.51
N ILE A 83 -6.53 2.26 -0.34
CA ILE A 83 -6.95 2.86 0.95
C ILE A 83 -6.22 4.16 1.27
N PHE A 84 -5.07 4.42 0.65
CA PHE A 84 -4.33 5.66 0.86
C PHE A 84 -4.93 6.85 0.13
N THR A 85 -5.66 6.63 -0.96
CA THR A 85 -6.03 7.69 -1.90
C THR A 85 -7.51 7.72 -2.22
N ILE A 86 -8.12 6.57 -2.55
CA ILE A 86 -9.50 6.51 -3.03
C ILE A 86 -10.52 6.97 -1.96
N PRO A 87 -10.38 6.64 -0.66
CA PRO A 87 -11.29 7.15 0.36
C PRO A 87 -11.33 8.69 0.46
N ALA A 88 -10.30 9.40 -0.01
CA ALA A 88 -10.28 10.86 -0.02
C ALA A 88 -11.40 11.43 -0.93
N LEU A 89 -11.81 10.70 -1.97
CA LEU A 89 -12.93 11.10 -2.83
C LEU A 89 -14.27 11.09 -2.10
N LEU A 90 -14.43 10.20 -1.12
CA LEU A 90 -15.61 10.15 -0.25
C LEU A 90 -15.54 11.26 0.81
N ILE A 91 -14.36 11.46 1.40
CA ILE A 91 -14.11 12.52 2.40
C ILE A 91 -14.33 13.93 1.81
N LEU A 92 -13.94 14.14 0.55
CA LEU A 92 -14.21 15.39 -0.19
C LEU A 92 -15.68 15.58 -0.60
N GLY A 93 -16.53 14.57 -0.42
CA GLY A 93 -17.93 14.61 -0.85
C GLY A 93 -18.13 14.53 -2.36
N TYR A 94 -17.12 14.07 -3.13
CA TYR A 94 -17.27 13.85 -4.58
C TYR A 94 -18.03 12.55 -4.88
N TRP A 95 -17.83 11.53 -4.05
CA TRP A 95 -18.54 10.26 -4.12
C TRP A 95 -19.34 10.02 -2.83
N ASP A 96 -20.58 9.57 -2.98
CA ASP A 96 -21.40 9.09 -1.86
C ASP A 96 -21.06 7.64 -1.50
N ASP A 97 -20.61 6.86 -2.49
CA ASP A 97 -20.20 5.46 -2.37
C ASP A 97 -19.03 5.14 -3.33
N PHE A 98 -18.33 4.04 -3.07
CA PHE A 98 -17.22 3.62 -3.94
C PHE A 98 -17.74 3.03 -5.24
N LYS A 99 -17.64 3.81 -6.31
CA LYS A 99 -18.08 3.42 -7.66
C LYS A 99 -17.23 2.28 -8.20
N TYR A 100 -17.84 1.11 -8.38
CA TYR A 100 -17.17 -0.13 -8.77
C TYR A 100 -16.23 0.02 -9.97
N SER A 101 -16.73 0.57 -11.09
CA SER A 101 -15.98 0.71 -12.33
C SER A 101 -14.76 1.63 -12.19
N TRP A 102 -14.88 2.70 -11.40
CA TRP A 102 -13.80 3.65 -11.17
C TRP A 102 -12.70 3.04 -10.31
N VAL A 103 -13.07 2.43 -9.19
CA VAL A 103 -12.11 1.76 -8.31
C VAL A 103 -11.40 0.62 -9.05
N LEU A 104 -12.14 -0.19 -9.81
CA LEU A 104 -11.55 -1.26 -10.63
C LEU A 104 -10.58 -0.72 -11.67
N ALA A 105 -10.94 0.35 -12.38
CA ALA A 105 -10.07 0.94 -13.39
C ALA A 105 -8.80 1.54 -12.76
N ILE A 106 -8.93 2.33 -11.69
CA ILE A 106 -7.79 2.98 -11.02
C ILE A 106 -6.86 1.93 -10.41
N ALA A 107 -7.39 1.03 -9.58
CA ALA A 107 -6.62 0.03 -8.87
C ALA A 107 -6.05 -1.03 -9.82
N GLY A 108 -6.88 -1.53 -10.74
CA GLY A 108 -6.48 -2.55 -11.70
C GLY A 108 -5.44 -2.05 -12.70
N LEU A 109 -5.70 -0.92 -13.38
CA LEU A 109 -4.76 -0.38 -14.37
C LEU A 109 -3.52 0.22 -13.71
N GLY A 110 -3.66 0.89 -12.56
CA GLY A 110 -2.53 1.37 -11.77
C GLY A 110 -1.65 0.21 -11.29
N GLY A 111 -2.26 -0.87 -10.78
CA GLY A 111 -1.53 -2.07 -10.39
C GLY A 111 -0.80 -2.74 -11.57
N LEU A 112 -1.47 -2.88 -12.71
CA LEU A 112 -0.86 -3.42 -13.94
C LEU A 112 0.32 -2.56 -14.41
N LEU A 113 0.20 -1.23 -14.38
CA LEU A 113 1.32 -0.32 -14.67
C LEU A 113 2.46 -0.50 -13.66
N GLY A 114 2.16 -0.70 -12.37
CA GLY A 114 3.13 -1.04 -11.34
C GLY A 114 3.94 -2.30 -11.67
N VAL A 115 3.26 -3.38 -12.08
CA VAL A 115 3.92 -4.60 -12.55
C VAL A 115 4.86 -4.27 -13.71
N LEU A 116 4.36 -3.62 -14.75
CA LEU A 116 5.16 -3.30 -15.96
C LEU A 116 6.37 -2.41 -15.67
N PHE A 117 6.22 -1.38 -14.82
CA PHE A 117 7.31 -0.46 -14.46
C PHE A 117 8.38 -1.13 -13.60
N SER A 118 8.03 -2.16 -12.83
CA SER A 118 8.99 -2.87 -11.98
C SER A 118 9.87 -3.88 -12.73
N VAL A 119 9.40 -4.45 -13.85
CA VAL A 119 10.17 -5.42 -14.66
C VAL A 119 11.60 -4.96 -14.99
N PRO A 120 11.82 -3.76 -15.60
CA PRO A 120 13.18 -3.32 -15.92
C PRO A 120 14.06 -3.08 -14.69
N LEU A 121 13.45 -2.85 -13.52
CA LEU A 121 14.17 -2.58 -12.27
C LEU A 121 14.70 -3.86 -11.62
N ARG A 122 14.07 -5.01 -11.89
CA ARG A 122 14.45 -6.30 -11.32
C ARG A 122 15.93 -6.58 -11.47
N ARG A 123 16.46 -6.52 -12.70
CA ARG A 123 17.88 -6.79 -12.97
C ARG A 123 18.79 -5.82 -12.23
N SER A 124 18.49 -4.52 -12.29
CA SER A 124 19.33 -3.51 -11.66
C SER A 124 19.36 -3.62 -10.13
N LEU A 125 18.19 -3.83 -9.50
CA LEU A 125 18.06 -3.80 -8.04
C LEU A 125 18.36 -5.15 -7.39
N ILE A 126 17.97 -6.25 -8.02
CA ILE A 126 18.12 -7.60 -7.45
C ILE A 126 19.45 -8.24 -7.85
N VAL A 127 19.82 -8.15 -9.14
CA VAL A 127 20.98 -8.86 -9.70
C VAL A 127 22.23 -7.99 -9.61
N ASP A 128 22.19 -6.77 -10.16
CA ASP A 128 23.38 -5.92 -10.26
C ASP A 128 23.75 -5.28 -8.91
N GLN A 129 22.77 -4.71 -8.20
CA GLN A 129 22.98 -4.05 -6.90
C GLN A 129 22.90 -5.02 -5.71
N GLY A 130 22.27 -6.18 -5.87
CA GLY A 130 22.19 -7.19 -4.82
C GLY A 130 21.44 -6.73 -3.56
N LEU A 131 20.43 -5.86 -3.68
CA LEU A 131 19.68 -5.36 -2.52
C LEU A 131 19.07 -6.50 -1.69
N ALA A 132 18.88 -6.24 -0.39
CA ALA A 132 18.53 -7.25 0.60
C ALA A 132 17.14 -7.83 0.38
N PHE A 133 16.13 -6.97 0.15
CA PHE A 133 14.71 -7.34 0.03
C PHE A 133 14.29 -8.28 1.17
N PRO A 134 14.25 -7.77 2.42
CA PRO A 134 14.23 -8.59 3.63
C PRO A 134 12.99 -9.51 3.71
N GLU A 135 11.83 -9.02 3.28
CA GLU A 135 10.58 -9.79 3.29
C GLU A 135 10.58 -10.85 2.18
N GLY A 136 11.05 -10.52 0.97
CA GLY A 136 11.24 -11.50 -0.11
C GLY A 136 12.22 -12.60 0.26
N LYS A 137 13.29 -12.26 0.98
CA LYS A 137 14.24 -13.23 1.54
C LYS A 137 13.57 -14.10 2.61
N ALA A 138 12.80 -13.52 3.53
CA ALA A 138 12.06 -14.27 4.54
C ALA A 138 11.06 -15.24 3.90
N ALA A 139 10.31 -14.81 2.88
CA ALA A 139 9.40 -15.68 2.13
C ALA A 139 10.14 -16.83 1.44
N ALA A 140 11.33 -16.58 0.89
CA ALA A 140 12.15 -17.64 0.28
C ALA A 140 12.64 -18.67 1.31
N GLU A 141 13.05 -18.21 2.50
CA GLU A 141 13.45 -19.13 3.57
C GLU A 141 12.27 -19.96 4.09
N VAL A 142 11.06 -19.40 4.17
CA VAL A 142 9.85 -20.17 4.49
C VAL A 142 9.55 -21.23 3.43
N LEU A 143 9.69 -20.88 2.15
CA LEU A 143 9.49 -21.82 1.05
C LEU A 143 10.53 -22.94 1.03
N LYS A 144 11.78 -22.66 1.42
CA LYS A 144 12.86 -23.66 1.55
C LYS A 144 12.68 -24.55 2.78
N ALA A 145 12.26 -23.97 3.90
CA ALA A 145 12.09 -24.67 5.18
C ALA A 145 10.79 -25.50 5.25
N GLY A 146 10.03 -25.63 4.16
CA GLY A 146 8.73 -26.29 4.08
C GLY A 146 8.69 -27.80 4.39
N ASP A 147 9.67 -28.33 5.12
CA ASP A 147 9.76 -29.74 5.53
C ASP A 147 8.64 -30.14 6.50
N ASN A 148 8.11 -29.21 7.32
CA ASN A 148 6.97 -29.44 8.23
C ASN A 148 5.84 -28.39 8.11
N PRO A 149 5.05 -28.38 7.02
CA PRO A 149 3.97 -27.41 6.82
C PRO A 149 2.85 -27.53 7.86
N SER A 150 2.65 -28.72 8.44
CA SER A 150 1.54 -29.01 9.36
C SER A 150 1.59 -28.18 10.66
N GLU A 151 2.79 -27.90 11.17
CA GLU A 151 2.97 -27.11 12.38
C GLU A 151 2.66 -25.63 12.13
N GLY A 152 3.18 -25.06 11.03
CA GLY A 152 2.89 -23.69 10.62
C GLY A 152 1.40 -23.45 10.36
N VAL A 153 0.74 -24.41 9.71
CA VAL A 153 -0.72 -24.36 9.47
C VAL A 153 -1.51 -24.43 10.76
N ARG A 154 -1.13 -25.33 11.67
CA ARG A 154 -1.77 -25.43 12.99
C ARG A 154 -1.64 -24.11 13.75
N LEU A 155 -0.46 -23.49 13.74
CA LEU A 155 -0.24 -22.20 14.37
C LEU A 155 -1.10 -21.10 13.74
N LEU A 156 -1.14 -21.02 12.40
CA LEU A 156 -1.98 -20.06 11.68
C LEU A 156 -3.47 -20.25 11.97
N ALA A 157 -3.94 -21.50 12.03
CA ALA A 157 -5.34 -21.81 12.34
C ALA A 157 -5.70 -21.40 13.77
N ILE A 158 -4.84 -21.71 14.75
CA ILE A 158 -5.02 -21.30 16.15
C ILE A 158 -5.00 -19.77 16.26
N ALA A 159 -4.04 -19.10 15.61
CA ALA A 159 -3.92 -17.65 15.62
C ALA A 159 -5.13 -16.97 14.95
N ALA A 160 -5.61 -17.50 13.83
CA ALA A 160 -6.81 -17.00 13.14
C ALA A 160 -8.07 -17.19 14.00
N PHE A 161 -8.22 -18.34 14.66
CA PHE A 161 -9.34 -18.61 15.55
C PHE A 161 -9.33 -17.69 16.77
N LEU A 162 -8.19 -17.60 17.48
CA LEU A 162 -8.05 -16.73 18.64
C LEU A 162 -8.21 -15.25 18.27
N GLY A 163 -7.56 -14.80 17.20
CA GLY A 163 -7.67 -13.42 16.71
C GLY A 163 -9.09 -13.07 16.29
N GLY A 164 -9.77 -13.97 15.58
CA GLY A 164 -11.17 -13.83 15.20
C GLY A 164 -12.11 -13.79 16.41
N PHE A 165 -11.89 -14.66 17.39
CA PHE A 165 -12.67 -14.67 18.63
C PHE A 165 -12.49 -13.39 19.45
N VAL A 166 -11.25 -12.92 19.64
CA VAL A 166 -10.99 -11.67 20.37
C VAL A 166 -11.60 -10.50 19.61
N LYS A 167 -11.47 -10.45 18.28
CA LYS A 167 -12.09 -9.39 17.48
C LYS A 167 -13.61 -9.40 17.57
N LEU A 168 -14.22 -10.59 17.60
CA LEU A 168 -15.65 -10.76 17.82
C LEU A 168 -16.07 -10.32 19.23
N ALA A 169 -15.25 -10.55 20.25
CA ALA A 169 -15.53 -10.10 21.61
C ALA A 169 -15.30 -8.59 21.82
N ALA A 170 -14.49 -7.96 20.97
CA ALA A 170 -14.11 -6.55 21.05
C ALA A 170 -15.31 -5.59 20.90
N GLY A 171 -15.05 -4.29 21.11
CA GLY A 171 -16.05 -3.21 21.05
C GLY A 171 -16.75 -3.10 19.69
N SER A 172 -16.05 -3.52 18.65
CA SER A 172 -16.51 -3.58 17.27
C SER A 172 -17.37 -4.81 16.94
N GLY A 173 -17.46 -5.80 17.85
CA GLY A 173 -18.29 -7.00 17.73
C GLY A 173 -19.38 -7.06 18.81
N LEU A 174 -19.23 -7.99 19.75
CA LEU A 174 -20.15 -8.26 20.86
C LEU A 174 -20.04 -7.26 22.02
N ARG A 175 -19.12 -6.28 21.94
CA ARG A 175 -18.94 -5.21 22.95
C ARG A 175 -18.61 -5.72 24.36
N LEU A 176 -17.89 -6.85 24.46
CA LEU A 176 -17.46 -7.42 25.74
C LEU A 176 -16.16 -6.80 26.26
N ILE A 177 -15.32 -6.26 25.36
CA ILE A 177 -14.02 -5.66 25.66
C ILE A 177 -13.96 -4.27 25.01
N THR A 178 -13.40 -3.26 25.69
CA THR A 178 -13.17 -1.94 25.10
C THR A 178 -12.06 -1.98 24.06
N ASP A 179 -12.24 -1.30 22.93
CA ASP A 179 -11.25 -1.27 21.84
C ASP A 179 -10.10 -0.28 22.12
N THR A 180 -10.29 0.66 23.04
CA THR A 180 -9.36 1.72 23.37
C THR A 180 -9.20 1.87 24.89
N ALA A 181 -7.99 2.23 25.30
CA ALA A 181 -7.69 2.73 26.63
C ALA A 181 -7.06 4.12 26.46
N ALA A 182 -7.82 5.16 26.78
CA ALA A 182 -7.39 6.54 26.67
C ALA A 182 -7.64 7.30 27.97
N HIS A 183 -6.79 8.27 28.25
CA HIS A 183 -6.95 9.21 29.33
C HIS A 183 -6.49 10.59 28.86
N ALA A 184 -7.36 11.57 29.07
CA ALA A 184 -7.09 12.97 28.76
C ALA A 184 -7.37 13.82 29.99
N THR A 185 -6.52 14.81 30.25
CA THR A 185 -6.72 15.74 31.37
C THR A 185 -6.27 17.15 31.01
N TYR A 186 -6.97 18.13 31.56
CA TYR A 186 -6.57 19.53 31.49
C TYR A 186 -5.56 19.84 32.60
N PHE A 187 -4.46 20.47 32.23
CA PHE A 187 -3.49 21.05 33.16
C PHE A 187 -3.40 22.55 32.91
N GLY A 188 -4.32 23.31 33.53
CA GLY A 188 -4.49 24.74 33.24
C GLY A 188 -4.98 24.96 31.81
N LYS A 189 -4.18 25.64 30.99
CA LYS A 189 -4.44 25.85 29.54
C LYS A 189 -3.92 24.72 28.65
N SER A 190 -3.15 23.80 29.22
CA SER A 190 -2.54 22.68 28.50
C SER A 190 -3.44 21.46 28.54
N ILE A 191 -3.37 20.65 27.49
CA ILE A 191 -4.06 19.35 27.41
C ILE A 191 -2.99 18.25 27.36
N ALA A 192 -3.13 17.27 28.25
CA ALA A 192 -2.34 16.05 28.23
C ALA A 192 -3.23 14.89 27.77
N TYR A 193 -2.73 14.11 26.80
CA TYR A 193 -3.44 12.96 26.24
C TYR A 193 -2.51 11.75 26.15
N VAL A 194 -2.97 10.61 26.66
CA VAL A 194 -2.34 9.31 26.47
C VAL A 194 -3.42 8.32 26.09
N GLY A 195 -3.22 7.62 24.97
CA GLY A 195 -4.15 6.60 24.52
C GLY A 195 -3.45 5.48 23.78
N THR A 196 -4.02 4.29 23.90
CA THR A 196 -3.63 3.11 23.14
C THR A 196 -4.86 2.35 22.67
N ASN A 197 -4.72 1.68 21.53
CA ASN A 197 -5.75 0.80 21.02
C ASN A 197 -5.39 -0.65 21.39
N LEU A 198 -6.36 -1.37 21.95
CA LEU A 198 -6.18 -2.71 22.53
C LEU A 198 -6.36 -3.83 21.50
N SER A 199 -6.43 -3.50 20.20
CA SER A 199 -6.62 -4.48 19.13
C SER A 199 -5.44 -5.46 19.04
N PRO A 200 -5.69 -6.79 19.09
CA PRO A 200 -4.67 -7.80 18.84
C PRO A 200 -3.98 -7.65 17.47
N ALA A 201 -4.69 -7.06 16.50
CA ALA A 201 -4.12 -6.79 15.18
C ALA A 201 -2.93 -5.82 15.26
N LEU A 202 -2.98 -4.81 16.14
CA LEU A 202 -1.88 -3.85 16.31
C LEU A 202 -0.65 -4.47 16.96
N PHE A 203 -0.84 -5.42 17.90
CA PHE A 203 0.25 -6.24 18.42
C PHE A 203 0.89 -7.08 17.31
N GLY A 204 0.08 -7.70 16.45
CA GLY A 204 0.55 -8.44 15.28
C GLY A 204 1.33 -7.58 14.30
N VAL A 205 0.81 -6.39 13.95
CA VAL A 205 1.50 -5.39 13.12
C VAL A 205 2.85 -5.05 13.74
N GLY A 206 2.89 -4.68 15.02
CA GLY A 206 4.12 -4.29 15.71
C GLY A 206 5.17 -5.39 15.76
N TYR A 207 4.74 -6.65 15.94
CA TYR A 207 5.66 -7.80 15.91
C TYR A 207 6.31 -8.00 14.55
N ILE A 208 5.55 -7.82 13.45
CA ILE A 208 6.07 -7.98 12.08
C ILE A 208 6.95 -6.80 11.67
N VAL A 209 6.54 -5.58 12.00
CA VAL A 209 7.28 -4.35 11.71
C VAL A 209 8.61 -4.29 12.48
N GLY A 210 8.64 -4.85 13.69
CA GLY A 210 9.83 -4.96 14.52
C GLY A 210 10.13 -3.70 15.36
N LEU A 211 11.06 -3.85 16.31
CA LEU A 211 11.28 -2.85 17.36
C LEU A 211 11.85 -1.53 16.83
N ASN A 212 12.76 -1.56 15.86
CA ASN A 212 13.38 -0.34 15.33
C ASN A 212 12.35 0.64 14.76
N ILE A 213 11.41 0.12 13.97
CA ILE A 213 10.39 0.94 13.33
C ILE A 213 9.28 1.25 14.32
N GLY A 214 8.93 0.31 15.19
CA GLY A 214 8.02 0.55 16.31
C GLY A 214 8.44 1.71 17.21
N ILE A 215 9.74 1.84 17.54
CA ILE A 215 10.28 2.96 18.32
C ILE A 215 10.14 4.28 17.57
N VAL A 216 10.41 4.31 16.26
CA VAL A 216 10.27 5.53 15.44
C VAL A 216 8.81 5.97 15.36
N VAL A 217 7.87 5.04 15.18
CA VAL A 217 6.42 5.32 15.18
C VAL A 217 5.97 5.83 16.55
N LEU A 218 6.44 5.20 17.64
CA LEU A 218 6.17 5.65 19.00
C LEU A 218 6.72 7.06 19.25
N ALA A 219 7.94 7.35 18.81
CA ALA A 219 8.55 8.67 18.92
C ALA A 219 7.72 9.72 18.18
N GLY A 220 7.21 9.42 16.98
CA GLY A 220 6.27 10.27 16.26
C GLY A 220 4.97 10.52 17.04
N GLY A 221 4.41 9.47 17.66
CA GLY A 221 3.24 9.58 18.53
C GLY A 221 3.49 10.46 19.77
N ILE A 222 4.64 10.32 20.43
CA ILE A 222 5.06 11.15 21.56
C ILE A 222 5.23 12.61 21.09
N LEU A 223 5.90 12.84 19.96
CA LEU A 223 6.08 14.18 19.41
C LEU A 223 4.74 14.87 19.10
N GLY A 224 3.78 14.15 18.53
CA GLY A 224 2.45 14.70 18.24
C GLY A 224 1.60 14.93 19.50
N TRP A 225 1.33 13.87 20.24
CA TRP A 225 0.34 13.88 21.34
C TRP A 225 0.89 14.41 22.66
N ASN A 226 2.17 14.21 22.95
CA ASN A 226 2.75 14.53 24.26
C ASN A 226 3.65 15.78 24.23
N ILE A 227 4.04 16.26 23.05
CA ILE A 227 4.89 17.46 22.91
C ILE A 227 4.13 18.56 22.14
N ALA A 228 3.76 18.32 20.89
CA ALA A 228 3.13 19.33 20.04
C ALA A 228 1.75 19.75 20.57
N MET A 229 0.96 18.82 21.13
CA MET A 229 -0.37 19.11 21.69
C MET A 229 -0.35 20.06 22.90
N PRO A 230 0.42 19.77 23.98
CA PRO A 230 0.60 20.72 25.08
C PRO A 230 1.10 22.10 24.62
N ILE A 231 2.06 22.11 23.69
CA ILE A 231 2.62 23.37 23.15
C ILE A 231 1.55 24.17 22.42
N TYR A 232 0.80 23.53 21.52
CA TYR A 232 -0.24 24.22 20.74
C TYR A 232 -1.37 24.74 21.62
N SER A 233 -1.90 23.89 22.51
CA SER A 233 -2.99 24.26 23.44
C SER A 233 -2.59 25.42 24.36
N THR A 234 -1.35 25.43 24.85
CA THR A 234 -0.89 26.46 25.80
C THR A 234 -0.53 27.78 25.11
N PHE A 235 0.21 27.71 23.99
CA PHE A 235 0.85 28.90 23.41
C PHE A 235 0.21 29.39 22.12
N PHE A 236 -0.43 28.52 21.34
CA PHE A 236 -0.85 28.83 19.96
C PHE A 236 -2.36 28.82 19.72
N MET A 237 -3.16 28.44 20.72
CA MET A 237 -4.62 28.41 20.60
C MET A 237 -5.24 29.77 20.24
N HIS A 238 -4.57 30.88 20.56
CA HIS A 238 -5.01 32.23 20.20
C HIS A 238 -4.91 32.54 18.68
N LEU A 239 -4.13 31.75 17.92
CA LEU A 239 -4.00 31.91 16.47
C LEU A 239 -5.23 31.39 15.71
N ASP A 240 -6.07 30.56 16.35
CA ASP A 240 -7.29 30.01 15.77
C ASP A 240 -8.49 30.25 16.71
N PRO A 241 -9.08 31.46 16.68
CA PRO A 241 -10.21 31.81 17.55
C PRO A 241 -11.44 30.92 17.35
N ALA A 242 -11.64 30.40 16.13
CA ALA A 242 -12.76 29.50 15.83
C ALA A 242 -12.59 28.15 16.53
N LEU A 243 -11.40 27.56 16.43
CA LEU A 243 -11.06 26.33 17.15
C LEU A 243 -11.11 26.55 18.67
N ALA A 244 -10.56 27.66 19.16
CA ALA A 244 -10.57 28.00 20.58
C ALA A 244 -12.00 28.07 21.13
N THR A 245 -12.96 28.59 20.35
CA THR A 245 -14.38 28.64 20.71
C THR A 245 -15.04 27.26 20.67
N ALA A 246 -14.70 26.44 19.67
CA ALA A 246 -15.26 25.10 19.49
C ALA A 246 -14.90 24.12 20.62
N VAL A 247 -13.75 24.31 21.28
CA VAL A 247 -13.31 23.46 22.39
C VAL A 247 -13.75 23.97 23.77
N VAL A 248 -14.41 25.13 23.86
CA VAL A 248 -14.90 25.65 25.15
C VAL A 248 -15.97 24.73 25.72
N GLY A 249 -15.73 24.23 26.94
CA GLY A 249 -16.66 23.32 27.63
C GLY A 249 -16.61 21.87 27.14
N ALA A 250 -15.75 21.55 26.16
CA ALA A 250 -15.51 20.19 25.72
C ALA A 250 -14.69 19.39 26.76
N SER A 251 -14.87 18.08 26.78
CA SER A 251 -14.01 17.21 27.59
C SER A 251 -12.55 17.32 27.15
N ALA A 252 -11.59 16.99 28.01
CA ALA A 252 -10.17 17.04 27.65
C ALA A 252 -9.85 16.14 26.45
N GLU A 253 -10.58 15.04 26.30
CA GLU A 253 -10.45 14.10 25.20
C GLU A 253 -10.98 14.71 23.89
N ASP A 254 -12.19 15.26 23.90
CA ASP A 254 -12.79 15.87 22.72
C ASP A 254 -11.97 17.08 22.24
N ALA A 255 -11.49 17.92 23.17
CA ALA A 255 -10.62 19.04 22.85
C ALA A 255 -9.27 18.59 22.27
N ALA A 256 -8.66 17.54 22.85
CA ALA A 256 -7.43 16.95 22.31
C ALA A 256 -7.61 16.50 20.86
N TYR A 257 -8.68 15.76 20.57
CA TYR A 257 -8.98 15.27 19.23
C TYR A 257 -9.30 16.38 18.23
N ALA A 258 -10.02 17.43 18.65
CA ALA A 258 -10.31 18.60 17.83
C ALA A 258 -9.01 19.33 17.41
N ILE A 259 -8.13 19.61 18.37
CA ILE A 259 -6.83 20.26 18.11
C ILE A 259 -5.94 19.36 17.25
N TRP A 260 -5.90 18.07 17.56
CA TRP A 260 -5.11 17.13 16.79
C TRP A 260 -5.54 17.09 15.33
N SER A 261 -6.85 17.00 15.09
CA SER A 261 -7.42 16.94 13.74
C SER A 261 -7.18 18.23 12.96
N ALA A 262 -7.33 19.40 13.62
CA ALA A 262 -7.23 20.69 12.95
C ALA A 262 -5.78 21.15 12.68
N GLN A 263 -4.82 20.79 13.55
CA GLN A 263 -3.51 21.45 13.56
C GLN A 263 -2.36 20.45 13.63
N ILE A 264 -2.35 19.56 14.62
CA ILE A 264 -1.19 18.67 14.87
C ILE A 264 -1.02 17.65 13.75
N ARG A 265 -2.12 17.18 13.13
CA ARG A 265 -2.07 16.25 12.00
C ARG A 265 -1.24 16.81 10.83
N TYR A 266 -1.33 18.11 10.55
CA TYR A 266 -0.57 18.76 9.48
C TYR A 266 0.94 18.83 9.75
N LEU A 267 1.38 18.81 11.01
CA LEU A 267 2.79 18.64 11.35
C LEU A 267 3.31 17.29 10.83
N GLY A 268 2.50 16.23 10.98
CA GLY A 268 2.76 14.91 10.42
C GLY A 268 2.85 14.92 8.89
N VAL A 269 1.90 15.61 8.22
CA VAL A 269 1.93 15.81 6.75
C VAL A 269 3.23 16.49 6.32
N GLY A 270 3.65 17.54 7.02
CA GLY A 270 4.91 18.24 6.75
C GLY A 270 6.12 17.33 6.88
N ALA A 271 6.19 16.52 7.95
CA ALA A 271 7.25 15.53 8.12
C ALA A 271 7.25 14.45 7.01
N MET A 272 6.07 13.98 6.60
CA MET A 272 5.92 13.03 5.48
C MET A 272 6.37 13.63 4.16
N LEU A 273 6.03 14.89 3.88
CA LEU A 273 6.44 15.62 2.68
C LEU A 273 7.95 15.79 2.63
N VAL A 274 8.57 16.26 3.71
CA VAL A 274 10.03 16.42 3.81
C VAL A 274 10.73 15.08 3.65
N GLY A 275 10.25 14.04 4.33
CA GLY A 275 10.78 12.68 4.19
C GLY A 275 10.63 12.12 2.77
N GLY A 276 9.48 12.33 2.13
CA GLY A 276 9.22 11.93 0.76
C GLY A 276 10.18 12.61 -0.22
N VAL A 277 10.29 13.94 -0.16
CA VAL A 277 11.21 14.71 -1.01
C VAL A 277 12.67 14.33 -0.76
N TRP A 278 13.08 14.16 0.49
CA TRP A 278 14.45 13.75 0.83
C TRP A 278 14.79 12.35 0.29
N THR A 279 13.84 11.42 0.33
CA THR A 279 13.97 10.11 -0.30
C THR A 279 14.20 10.25 -1.81
N LEU A 280 13.47 11.14 -2.51
CA LEU A 280 13.72 11.38 -3.94
C LEU A 280 15.12 11.94 -4.21
N ILE A 281 15.56 12.91 -3.40
CA ILE A 281 16.87 13.55 -3.55
C ILE A 281 18.01 12.55 -3.30
N SER A 282 17.87 11.70 -2.29
CA SER A 282 18.88 10.70 -1.94
C SER A 282 18.98 9.58 -2.98
N LEU A 283 17.88 9.24 -3.64
CA LEU A 283 17.82 8.16 -4.64
C LEU A 283 18.10 8.58 -6.08
N ARG A 284 18.21 9.89 -6.37
CA ARG A 284 18.36 10.40 -7.74
C ARG A 284 19.42 9.64 -8.56
N ASN A 285 20.59 9.37 -7.99
CA ASN A 285 21.69 8.71 -8.69
C ASN A 285 21.36 7.25 -9.01
N SER A 286 20.75 6.53 -8.07
CA SER A 286 20.30 5.15 -8.24
C SER A 286 19.20 5.05 -9.31
N LEU A 287 18.26 6.01 -9.30
CA LEU A 287 17.19 6.12 -10.31
C LEU A 287 17.76 6.34 -11.71
N PHE A 288 18.66 7.33 -11.88
CA PHE A 288 19.30 7.59 -13.17
C PHE A 288 20.15 6.41 -13.66
N SER A 289 20.83 5.70 -12.75
CA SER A 289 21.58 4.49 -13.07
C SER A 289 20.66 3.36 -13.54
N GLY A 290 19.54 3.12 -12.85
CA GLY A 290 18.54 2.12 -13.20
C GLY A 290 17.94 2.36 -14.58
N ILE A 291 17.53 3.59 -14.89
CA ILE A 291 17.02 3.99 -16.21
C ILE A 291 18.08 3.75 -17.30
N LYS A 292 19.32 4.18 -17.05
CA LYS A 292 20.43 4.02 -18.00
C LYS A 292 20.77 2.55 -18.25
N SER A 293 20.72 1.71 -17.21
CA SER A 293 20.94 0.26 -17.31
C SER A 293 19.82 -0.41 -18.10
N GLY A 294 18.56 -0.07 -17.82
CA GLY A 294 17.39 -0.58 -18.55
C GLY A 294 17.42 -0.26 -20.05
N LEU A 295 17.81 0.97 -20.41
CA LEU A 295 17.99 1.37 -21.81
C LEU A 295 19.15 0.63 -22.49
N LYS A 296 20.26 0.39 -21.76
CA LYS A 296 21.42 -0.35 -22.27
C LYS A 296 21.16 -1.85 -22.42
N ALA A 297 20.36 -2.46 -21.54
CA ALA A 297 19.98 -3.87 -21.62
C ALA A 297 19.24 -4.20 -22.94
N THR A 298 18.55 -3.21 -23.53
CA THR A 298 17.95 -3.32 -24.87
C THR A 298 18.97 -3.41 -26.02
N SER A 299 20.23 -3.00 -25.78
CA SER A 299 21.27 -2.90 -26.81
C SER A 299 22.23 -4.10 -26.86
N SER A 300 22.25 -4.96 -25.83
CA SER A 300 23.14 -6.13 -25.79
C SER A 300 22.35 -7.42 -25.66
N LEU A 301 21.98 -8.05 -26.77
CA LEU A 301 21.61 -9.47 -26.84
C LEU A 301 21.76 -9.97 -28.29
N ALA A 302 23.01 -10.08 -28.73
CA ALA A 302 23.38 -10.91 -29.87
C ALA A 302 24.01 -12.20 -29.31
N GLY A 303 23.31 -13.34 -29.44
CA GLY A 303 23.98 -14.65 -29.55
C GLY A 303 23.60 -15.80 -28.60
N ALA A 304 23.08 -15.57 -27.38
CA ALA A 304 22.80 -16.66 -26.44
C ALA A 304 21.36 -16.62 -25.90
N LYS A 305 20.68 -17.79 -25.86
CA LYS A 305 19.37 -17.91 -25.18
C LYS A 305 19.58 -17.70 -23.68
N PRO A 306 18.93 -16.70 -23.05
CA PRO A 306 19.08 -16.44 -21.61
C PRO A 306 18.58 -17.66 -20.81
N LEU A 307 19.23 -17.90 -19.66
CA LEU A 307 18.77 -18.88 -18.67
C LEU A 307 17.32 -18.60 -18.30
N HIS A 308 16.55 -19.64 -17.99
CA HIS A 308 15.14 -19.54 -17.59
C HIS A 308 14.92 -18.59 -16.39
N THR A 309 15.90 -18.48 -15.50
CA THR A 309 15.91 -17.57 -14.34
C THR A 309 16.19 -16.10 -14.70
N ASP A 310 16.61 -15.83 -15.94
CA ASP A 310 16.92 -14.50 -16.47
C ASP A 310 15.93 -14.07 -17.58
N GLN A 311 14.81 -14.78 -17.71
CA GLN A 311 13.76 -14.46 -18.68
C GLN A 311 12.65 -13.62 -18.03
N ASP A 312 12.76 -12.31 -18.19
CA ASP A 312 11.71 -11.33 -17.89
C ASP A 312 10.75 -11.15 -19.09
N LEU A 313 9.61 -10.48 -18.88
CA LEU A 313 8.74 -10.06 -19.98
C LEU A 313 9.53 -9.23 -21.02
N PRO A 314 9.31 -9.45 -22.33
CA PRO A 314 10.05 -8.74 -23.35
C PRO A 314 9.70 -7.25 -23.35
N MET A 315 10.69 -6.38 -23.51
CA MET A 315 10.52 -4.91 -23.46
C MET A 315 9.43 -4.40 -24.42
N LYS A 316 9.26 -5.05 -25.58
CA LYS A 316 8.17 -4.73 -26.52
C LYS A 316 6.78 -4.92 -25.89
N ALA A 317 6.56 -6.03 -25.17
CA ALA A 317 5.29 -6.28 -24.49
C ALA A 317 5.06 -5.29 -23.35
N ILE A 318 6.12 -4.91 -22.63
CA ILE A 318 6.05 -3.89 -21.57
C ILE A 318 5.61 -2.54 -22.16
N LEU A 319 6.29 -2.06 -23.21
CA LEU A 319 5.96 -0.79 -23.86
C LEU A 319 4.53 -0.79 -24.44
N ILE A 320 4.11 -1.89 -25.07
CA ILE A 320 2.73 -2.04 -25.55
C ILE A 320 1.75 -2.01 -24.37
N GLY A 321 2.02 -2.75 -23.30
CA GLY A 321 1.18 -2.78 -22.10
C GLY A 321 1.03 -1.41 -21.44
N ILE A 322 2.12 -0.63 -21.34
CA ILE A 322 2.08 0.73 -20.81
C ILE A 322 1.11 1.59 -21.63
N VAL A 323 1.21 1.55 -22.96
CA VAL A 323 0.31 2.31 -23.85
C VAL A 323 -1.14 1.83 -23.69
N VAL A 324 -1.36 0.51 -23.73
CA VAL A 324 -2.69 -0.10 -23.64
C VAL A 324 -3.40 0.22 -22.32
N PHE A 325 -2.69 0.19 -21.19
CA PHE A 325 -3.29 0.49 -19.89
C PHE A 325 -3.39 2.00 -19.62
N THR A 326 -2.55 2.82 -20.25
CA THR A 326 -2.63 4.28 -20.14
C THR A 326 -3.84 4.85 -20.88
N ILE A 327 -4.25 4.29 -22.02
CA ILE A 327 -5.36 4.83 -22.83
C ILE A 327 -6.67 4.90 -22.02
N PRO A 328 -7.15 3.83 -21.35
CA PRO A 328 -8.36 3.91 -20.54
C PRO A 328 -8.23 4.89 -19.36
N LEU A 329 -7.03 5.04 -18.78
CA LEU A 329 -6.79 6.04 -17.72
C LEU A 329 -6.88 7.47 -18.25
N ALA A 330 -6.38 7.73 -19.47
CA ALA A 330 -6.54 9.03 -20.12
C ALA A 330 -8.00 9.35 -20.41
N LEU A 331 -8.79 8.36 -20.85
CA LEU A 331 -10.24 8.50 -21.03
C LEU A 331 -10.95 8.77 -19.70
N LEU A 332 -10.51 8.11 -18.63
CA LEU A 332 -11.03 8.31 -17.28
C LEU A 332 -10.75 9.73 -16.76
N TYR A 333 -9.55 10.27 -17.01
CA TYR A 333 -9.24 11.68 -16.71
C TYR A 333 -10.03 12.66 -17.58
N HIS A 334 -10.28 12.32 -18.84
CA HIS A 334 -11.15 13.11 -19.71
C HIS A 334 -12.60 13.12 -19.23
N ALA A 335 -13.12 12.00 -18.74
CA ALA A 335 -14.47 11.91 -18.20
C ALA A 335 -14.67 12.79 -16.95
N ILE A 336 -13.61 13.08 -16.19
CA ILE A 336 -13.68 13.97 -15.01
C ILE A 336 -13.56 15.44 -15.42
N VAL A 337 -12.51 15.77 -16.19
CA VAL A 337 -12.14 17.18 -16.43
C VAL A 337 -12.82 17.77 -17.67
N GLY A 338 -13.31 16.94 -18.59
CA GLY A 338 -13.98 17.35 -19.83
C GLY A 338 -13.08 18.03 -20.86
N THR A 339 -11.81 18.30 -20.54
CA THR A 339 -10.88 19.05 -21.39
C THR A 339 -9.65 18.22 -21.74
N TRP A 340 -9.52 17.85 -23.02
CA TRP A 340 -8.41 17.01 -23.50
C TRP A 340 -7.02 17.54 -23.16
N GLY A 341 -6.80 18.86 -23.26
CA GLY A 341 -5.50 19.46 -22.94
C GLY A 341 -5.05 19.15 -21.51
N ILE A 342 -5.95 19.30 -20.54
CA ILE A 342 -5.66 19.01 -19.14
C ILE A 342 -5.54 17.50 -18.91
N SER A 343 -6.46 16.71 -19.46
CA SER A 343 -6.45 15.25 -19.30
C SER A 343 -5.16 14.61 -19.83
N LEU A 344 -4.63 15.09 -20.96
CA LEU A 344 -3.35 14.64 -21.49
C LEU A 344 -2.18 15.00 -20.56
N ILE A 345 -2.17 16.20 -19.99
CA ILE A 345 -1.17 16.61 -19.01
C ILE A 345 -1.26 15.71 -17.76
N MET A 346 -2.46 15.43 -17.25
CA MET A 346 -2.67 14.51 -16.13
C MET A 346 -2.12 13.11 -16.45
N THR A 347 -2.36 12.60 -17.66
CA THR A 347 -1.83 11.31 -18.12
C THR A 347 -0.30 11.31 -18.17
N ILE A 348 0.32 12.38 -18.67
CA ILE A 348 1.78 12.52 -18.71
C ILE A 348 2.35 12.54 -17.29
N ILE A 349 1.76 13.34 -16.39
CA ILE A 349 2.16 13.38 -14.97
C ILE A 349 2.04 11.98 -14.35
N MET A 350 0.94 11.28 -14.58
CA MET A 350 0.71 9.93 -14.07
C MET A 350 1.78 8.95 -14.55
N ILE A 351 2.15 8.93 -15.84
CA ILE A 351 3.16 8.00 -16.36
C ILE A 351 4.54 8.33 -15.76
N VAL A 352 4.93 9.60 -15.77
CA VAL A 352 6.26 10.04 -15.30
C VAL A 352 6.39 9.81 -13.80
N ALA A 353 5.42 10.27 -13.01
CA ALA A 353 5.40 10.08 -11.57
C ALA A 353 5.24 8.60 -11.20
N GLY A 354 4.40 7.85 -11.91
CA GLY A 354 4.18 6.41 -11.71
C GLY A 354 5.48 5.62 -11.88
N PHE A 355 6.21 5.84 -12.98
CA PHE A 355 7.49 5.17 -13.19
C PHE A 355 8.55 5.58 -12.16
N LEU A 356 8.65 6.89 -11.88
CA LEU A 356 9.60 7.43 -10.89
C LEU A 356 9.36 6.82 -9.50
N PHE A 357 8.10 6.77 -9.06
CA PHE A 357 7.75 6.33 -7.71
C PHE A 357 7.65 4.82 -7.57
N VAL A 358 7.36 4.07 -8.64
CA VAL A 358 7.64 2.64 -8.66
C VAL A 358 9.12 2.38 -8.42
N SER A 359 10.00 3.16 -9.05
CA SER A 359 11.45 2.99 -8.89
C SER A 359 11.93 3.30 -7.47
N VAL A 360 11.42 4.37 -6.87
CA VAL A 360 11.70 4.75 -5.47
C VAL A 360 11.15 3.70 -4.50
N SER A 361 9.91 3.30 -4.70
CA SER A 361 9.21 2.29 -3.90
C SER A 361 9.95 0.95 -3.93
N ALA A 362 10.36 0.48 -5.10
CA ALA A 362 11.13 -0.74 -5.28
C ALA A 362 12.48 -0.70 -4.56
N TYR A 363 13.18 0.44 -4.63
CA TYR A 363 14.45 0.61 -3.92
C TYR A 363 14.25 0.62 -2.39
N MET A 364 13.25 1.35 -1.89
CA MET A 364 12.92 1.40 -0.46
C MET A 364 12.50 0.02 0.06
N ALA A 365 11.64 -0.70 -0.67
CA ALA A 365 11.28 -2.08 -0.36
C ALA A 365 12.53 -2.97 -0.26
N GLY A 366 13.52 -2.78 -1.15
CA GLY A 366 14.80 -3.48 -1.12
C GLY A 366 15.64 -3.23 0.14
N LEU A 367 15.49 -2.08 0.81
CA LEU A 367 16.21 -1.75 2.03
C LEU A 367 15.44 -2.10 3.31
N VAL A 368 14.16 -1.74 3.39
CA VAL A 368 13.39 -1.73 4.65
C VAL A 368 12.16 -2.65 4.66
N GLY A 369 11.86 -3.35 3.55
CA GLY A 369 10.63 -4.13 3.43
C GLY A 369 9.50 -3.33 2.78
N SER A 370 8.50 -4.02 2.22
CA SER A 370 7.29 -3.37 1.68
C SER A 370 6.42 -2.76 2.77
N SER A 371 6.33 -3.41 3.94
CA SER A 371 5.46 -2.98 5.04
C SER A 371 5.86 -1.60 5.61
N ASN A 372 7.14 -1.23 5.42
CA ASN A 372 7.74 0.01 5.92
C ASN A 372 8.10 0.99 4.81
N ASN A 373 7.71 0.66 3.58
CA ASN A 373 7.98 1.49 2.42
C ASN A 373 7.19 2.81 2.52
N PRO A 374 7.83 3.99 2.43
CA PRO A 374 7.17 5.29 2.65
C PRO A 374 6.30 5.73 1.45
N VAL A 375 5.50 4.82 0.88
CA VAL A 375 4.70 5.06 -0.32
C VAL A 375 3.68 6.17 -0.11
N SER A 376 3.09 6.28 1.07
CA SER A 376 2.13 7.34 1.41
C SER A 376 2.75 8.73 1.29
N GLY A 377 3.94 8.96 1.85
CA GLY A 377 4.64 10.25 1.74
C GLY A 377 5.01 10.60 0.29
N ILE A 378 5.47 9.62 -0.49
CA ILE A 378 5.78 9.80 -1.91
C ILE A 378 4.51 10.10 -2.74
N THR A 379 3.38 9.51 -2.36
CA THR A 379 2.08 9.76 -2.99
C THR A 379 1.60 11.18 -2.72
N ILE A 380 1.75 11.67 -1.49
CA ILE A 380 1.45 13.08 -1.15
C ILE A 380 2.29 14.04 -2.02
N CYS A 381 3.59 13.76 -2.20
CA CYS A 381 4.43 14.56 -3.11
C CYS A 381 3.85 14.59 -4.54
N THR A 382 3.33 13.46 -5.02
CA THR A 382 2.68 13.36 -6.34
C THR A 382 1.45 14.24 -6.42
N ILE A 383 0.57 14.12 -5.42
CA ILE A 383 -0.72 14.82 -5.39
C ILE A 383 -0.48 16.31 -5.28
N LEU A 384 0.44 16.77 -4.42
CA LEU A 384 0.79 18.19 -4.31
C LEU A 384 1.39 18.74 -5.60
N PHE A 385 2.31 18.00 -6.24
CA PHE A 385 2.86 18.42 -7.53
C PHE A 385 1.76 18.51 -8.61
N ALA A 386 0.91 17.49 -8.70
CA ALA A 386 -0.23 17.47 -9.62
C ALA A 386 -1.20 18.63 -9.33
N ALA A 387 -1.53 18.88 -8.07
CA ALA A 387 -2.40 19.96 -7.65
C ALA A 387 -1.83 21.33 -8.04
N LEU A 388 -0.52 21.57 -7.86
CA LEU A 388 0.12 22.82 -8.29
C LEU A 388 0.02 23.03 -9.80
N VAL A 389 0.28 21.97 -10.59
CA VAL A 389 0.13 22.05 -12.05
C VAL A 389 -1.32 22.30 -12.44
N LEU A 390 -2.28 21.60 -11.82
CA LEU A 390 -3.70 21.76 -12.11
C LEU A 390 -4.23 23.13 -11.72
N VAL A 391 -3.77 23.71 -10.61
CA VAL A 391 -4.11 25.09 -10.22
C VAL A 391 -3.65 26.10 -11.27
N LEU A 392 -2.49 25.90 -11.89
CA LEU A 392 -2.00 26.76 -12.97
C LEU A 392 -2.83 26.63 -14.26
N LEU A 393 -3.40 25.45 -14.52
CA LEU A 393 -4.15 25.17 -15.74
C LEU A 393 -5.65 25.45 -15.61
N MET A 394 -6.22 25.26 -14.42
CA MET A 394 -7.66 25.30 -14.15
C MET A 394 -8.09 26.50 -13.30
N GLY A 395 -7.13 27.14 -12.61
CA GLY A 395 -7.40 28.16 -11.60
C GLY A 395 -7.53 27.57 -10.19
N ARG A 396 -7.38 28.44 -9.18
CA ARG A 396 -7.41 28.05 -7.75
C ARG A 396 -8.80 27.62 -7.29
N ASP A 397 -9.85 28.16 -7.90
CA ASP A 397 -11.24 27.96 -7.48
C ASP A 397 -11.93 26.80 -8.26
N ALA A 398 -11.16 26.05 -9.06
CA ALA A 398 -11.71 24.93 -9.81
C ALA A 398 -12.09 23.77 -8.87
N ALA A 399 -13.39 23.58 -8.63
CA ALA A 399 -13.92 22.57 -7.71
C ALA A 399 -13.46 21.13 -8.03
N ILE A 400 -13.19 20.82 -9.31
CA ILE A 400 -12.74 19.48 -9.73
C ILE A 400 -11.22 19.29 -9.61
N GLY A 401 -10.45 20.35 -9.35
CA GLY A 401 -8.99 20.31 -9.25
C GLY A 401 -8.46 19.32 -8.20
N PRO A 402 -8.94 19.37 -6.93
CA PRO A 402 -8.53 18.42 -5.90
C PRO A 402 -8.84 16.97 -6.26
N VAL A 403 -10.03 16.71 -6.80
CA VAL A 403 -10.44 15.38 -7.29
C VAL A 403 -9.47 14.90 -8.37
N ALA A 404 -9.16 15.73 -9.36
CA ALA A 404 -8.23 15.39 -10.44
C ALA A 404 -6.81 15.07 -9.90
N ALA A 405 -6.32 15.80 -8.90
CA ALA A 405 -5.03 15.54 -8.27
C ALA A 405 -5.00 14.20 -7.53
N ILE A 406 -6.05 13.90 -6.74
CA ILE A 406 -6.20 12.62 -6.03
C ILE A 406 -6.26 11.46 -7.03
N MET A 407 -6.93 11.63 -8.16
CA MET A 407 -7.05 10.58 -9.17
C MET A 407 -5.71 10.21 -9.81
N ILE A 408 -4.84 11.20 -10.06
CA ILE A 408 -3.44 10.94 -10.46
C ILE A 408 -2.71 10.19 -9.35
N GLY A 409 -2.82 10.70 -8.12
CA GLY A 409 -2.22 10.11 -6.94
C GLY A 409 -2.63 8.66 -6.73
N ALA A 410 -3.90 8.32 -6.95
CA ALA A 410 -4.44 6.99 -6.72
C ALA A 410 -3.84 5.95 -7.67
N VAL A 411 -3.74 6.27 -8.96
CA VAL A 411 -3.09 5.40 -9.95
C VAL A 411 -1.62 5.23 -9.62
N VAL A 412 -0.93 6.33 -9.33
CA VAL A 412 0.51 6.35 -9.02
C VAL A 412 0.79 5.58 -7.71
N CYS A 413 -0.05 5.71 -6.70
CA CYS A 413 0.04 4.99 -5.44
C CYS A 413 -0.13 3.49 -5.64
N CYS A 414 -1.16 3.06 -6.39
CA CYS A 414 -1.37 1.65 -6.74
C CYS A 414 -0.18 1.08 -7.50
N ALA A 415 0.34 1.83 -8.48
CA ALA A 415 1.54 1.43 -9.22
C ALA A 415 2.74 1.29 -8.29
N ALA A 416 3.01 2.29 -7.44
CA ALA A 416 4.15 2.30 -6.52
C ALA A 416 4.08 1.16 -5.50
N CYS A 417 2.91 0.92 -4.89
CA CYS A 417 2.71 -0.20 -3.97
C CYS A 417 3.01 -1.55 -4.66
N ILE A 418 2.41 -1.80 -5.83
CA ILE A 418 2.63 -3.04 -6.56
C ILE A 418 4.08 -3.18 -7.02
N GLY A 419 4.70 -2.12 -7.52
CA GLY A 419 6.09 -2.17 -7.99
C GLY A 419 7.09 -2.49 -6.87
N GLY A 420 6.82 -2.02 -5.65
CA GLY A 420 7.62 -2.32 -4.46
C GLY A 420 7.51 -3.80 -4.05
N ASP A 421 6.29 -4.29 -3.90
CA ASP A 421 6.01 -5.67 -3.49
C ASP A 421 6.44 -6.67 -4.58
N ASN A 422 6.21 -6.34 -5.85
CA ASN A 422 6.63 -7.18 -6.97
C ASN A 422 8.14 -7.47 -6.91
N LEU A 423 8.99 -6.48 -6.59
CA LEU A 423 10.42 -6.77 -6.47
C LEU A 423 10.78 -7.60 -5.22
N GLN A 424 10.00 -7.55 -4.13
CA GLN A 424 10.15 -8.52 -3.03
C GLN A 424 9.87 -9.94 -3.52
N ASP A 425 8.79 -10.11 -4.28
CA ASP A 425 8.36 -11.42 -4.78
C ASP A 425 9.33 -11.97 -5.84
N LEU A 426 9.80 -11.11 -6.75
CA LEU A 426 10.84 -11.45 -7.70
C LEU A 426 12.17 -11.75 -7.01
N LYS A 427 12.48 -11.13 -5.87
CA LYS A 427 13.64 -11.53 -5.05
C LYS A 427 13.42 -12.93 -4.48
N CYS A 428 12.25 -13.20 -3.92
CA CYS A 428 11.91 -14.52 -3.39
C CYS A 428 12.11 -15.59 -4.47
N GLY A 429 11.53 -15.34 -5.65
CA GLY A 429 11.65 -16.16 -6.85
C GLY A 429 13.10 -16.35 -7.30
N TYR A 430 13.89 -15.27 -7.33
CA TYR A 430 15.32 -15.32 -7.65
C TYR A 430 16.10 -16.24 -6.70
N ILE A 431 15.81 -16.19 -5.39
CA ILE A 431 16.45 -17.03 -4.38
C ILE A 431 16.08 -18.51 -4.53
N VAL A 432 14.83 -18.82 -4.92
CA VAL A 432 14.36 -20.21 -5.09
C VAL A 432 14.52 -20.74 -6.52
N GLY A 433 15.00 -19.93 -7.47
CA GLY A 433 15.22 -20.33 -8.86
C GLY A 433 13.98 -20.33 -9.75
N ALA A 434 12.98 -19.48 -9.44
CA ALA A 434 11.78 -19.30 -10.25
C ALA A 434 12.08 -18.54 -11.56
N THR A 435 11.16 -18.63 -12.53
CA THR A 435 11.29 -17.85 -13.77
C THR A 435 10.51 -16.54 -13.67
N PRO A 436 11.17 -15.40 -13.90
CA PRO A 436 10.62 -14.07 -13.63
C PRO A 436 9.34 -13.76 -14.38
N TRP A 437 9.28 -13.98 -15.70
CA TRP A 437 8.09 -13.64 -16.48
C TRP A 437 6.82 -14.35 -15.98
N ARG A 438 6.95 -15.54 -15.38
CA ARG A 438 5.82 -16.28 -14.81
C ARG A 438 5.31 -15.62 -13.54
N GLN A 439 6.23 -15.11 -12.71
CA GLN A 439 5.90 -14.32 -11.53
C GLN A 439 5.23 -13.00 -11.93
N GLU A 440 5.79 -12.29 -12.90
CA GLU A 440 5.25 -11.01 -13.41
C GLU A 440 3.80 -11.18 -13.91
N VAL A 441 3.51 -12.25 -14.65
CA VAL A 441 2.14 -12.58 -15.09
C VAL A 441 1.24 -12.92 -13.90
N MET A 442 1.73 -13.70 -12.94
CA MET A 442 0.94 -14.06 -11.76
C MET A 442 0.61 -12.84 -10.88
N LEU A 443 1.54 -11.89 -10.74
CA LEU A 443 1.32 -10.61 -10.07
C LEU A 443 0.28 -9.76 -10.78
N ALA A 444 0.33 -9.69 -12.12
CA ALA A 444 -0.69 -8.99 -12.90
C ALA A 444 -2.09 -9.59 -12.65
N ILE A 445 -2.19 -10.93 -12.62
CA ILE A 445 -3.44 -11.63 -12.29
C ILE A 445 -3.88 -11.34 -10.85
N GLY A 446 -2.95 -11.38 -9.88
CA GLY A 446 -3.22 -11.06 -8.47
C GLY A 446 -3.70 -9.62 -8.27
N ALA A 447 -3.07 -8.66 -8.97
CA ALA A 447 -3.42 -7.25 -8.93
C ALA A 447 -4.85 -7.01 -9.46
N VAL A 448 -5.18 -7.58 -10.61
CA VAL A 448 -6.53 -7.47 -11.19
C VAL A 448 -7.56 -8.17 -10.29
N SER A 449 -7.24 -9.36 -9.77
CA SER A 449 -8.14 -10.11 -8.89
C SER A 449 -8.44 -9.36 -7.60
N SER A 450 -7.43 -8.69 -7.04
CA SER A 450 -7.59 -7.85 -5.86
C SER A 450 -8.41 -6.61 -6.18
N ALA A 451 -8.15 -5.94 -7.32
CA ALA A 451 -8.92 -4.78 -7.76
C ALA A 451 -10.41 -5.08 -7.97
N LEU A 452 -10.76 -6.28 -8.45
CA LEU A 452 -12.15 -6.73 -8.63
C LEU A 452 -12.97 -6.74 -7.32
N VAL A 453 -12.31 -6.91 -6.17
CA VAL A 453 -12.98 -6.99 -4.86
C VAL A 453 -12.85 -5.71 -4.03
N MET A 454 -12.06 -4.72 -4.47
CA MET A 454 -11.82 -3.49 -3.69
C MET A 454 -13.08 -2.69 -3.42
N ALA A 455 -13.85 -2.32 -4.45
CA ALA A 455 -15.05 -1.51 -4.22
C ALA A 455 -16.11 -2.21 -3.33
N PRO A 456 -16.44 -3.50 -3.54
CA PRO A 456 -17.36 -4.21 -2.65
C PRO A 456 -16.87 -4.25 -1.19
N VAL A 457 -15.58 -4.54 -0.97
CA VAL A 457 -14.99 -4.57 0.38
C VAL A 457 -15.06 -3.17 1.01
N LEU A 458 -14.65 -2.13 0.28
CA LEU A 458 -14.69 -0.76 0.78
C LEU A 458 -16.12 -0.35 1.16
N ASN A 459 -17.10 -0.56 0.27
CA ASN A 459 -18.50 -0.24 0.56
C ASN A 459 -19.05 -1.01 1.76
N LEU A 460 -18.65 -2.29 1.93
CA LEU A 460 -19.00 -3.07 3.11
C LEU A 460 -18.41 -2.46 4.38
N LEU A 461 -17.13 -2.06 4.35
CA LEU A 461 -16.44 -1.46 5.49
C LEU A 461 -17.02 -0.10 5.86
N VAL A 462 -17.33 0.76 4.88
CA VAL A 462 -17.97 2.06 5.14
C VAL A 462 -19.36 1.89 5.71
N LYS A 463 -20.16 0.95 5.17
CA LYS A 463 -21.48 0.67 5.72
C LYS A 463 -21.43 0.12 7.15
N ALA A 464 -20.41 -0.67 7.48
CA ALA A 464 -20.28 -1.26 8.80
C ALA A 464 -19.74 -0.28 9.84
N TYR A 465 -18.72 0.51 9.47
CA TYR A 465 -17.96 1.32 10.40
C TYR A 465 -18.08 2.82 10.16
N GLY A 466 -18.28 3.28 8.93
CA GLY A 466 -18.09 4.68 8.52
C GLY A 466 -16.61 5.02 8.28
N LEU A 467 -16.34 6.23 7.76
CA LEU A 467 -14.98 6.76 7.54
C LEU A 467 -14.79 8.12 8.21
N GLY A 468 -13.61 8.34 8.78
CA GLY A 468 -13.16 9.65 9.23
C GLY A 468 -13.79 10.10 10.54
N VAL A 469 -14.68 11.08 10.48
CA VAL A 469 -15.22 11.76 11.67
C VAL A 469 -16.37 10.94 12.28
N PRO A 470 -16.39 10.72 13.61
CA PRO A 470 -17.49 10.02 14.27
C PRO A 470 -18.85 10.69 14.02
N THR A 471 -19.86 9.88 13.72
CA THR A 471 -21.26 10.32 13.59
C THR A 471 -22.15 9.55 14.57
N ALA A 472 -23.40 9.97 14.74
CA ALA A 472 -24.36 9.24 15.56
C ALA A 472 -24.62 7.81 15.04
N GLU A 473 -24.58 7.62 13.72
CA GLU A 473 -24.72 6.30 13.07
C GLU A 473 -23.43 5.47 13.18
N HIS A 474 -22.28 6.14 13.15
CA HIS A 474 -20.95 5.55 13.17
C HIS A 474 -20.08 6.18 14.26
N PRO A 475 -20.25 5.79 15.54
CA PRO A 475 -19.52 6.40 16.65
C PRO A 475 -18.04 6.01 16.67
N ASN A 476 -17.64 4.93 15.98
CA ASN A 476 -16.26 4.45 15.90
C ASN A 476 -15.87 4.15 14.44
N PRO A 477 -15.72 5.19 13.60
CA PRO A 477 -15.40 5.01 12.19
C PRO A 477 -13.97 4.55 11.95
N LEU A 478 -13.73 3.98 10.77
CA LEU A 478 -12.38 3.72 10.33
C LEU A 478 -11.67 5.05 10.09
N LEU A 479 -10.48 5.19 10.66
CA LEU A 479 -9.75 6.45 10.66
C LEU A 479 -9.34 6.90 9.25
N ALA A 480 -9.12 5.96 8.33
CA ALA A 480 -8.60 6.21 6.98
C ALA A 480 -7.46 7.25 7.00
N PRO A 481 -6.42 7.04 7.82
CA PRO A 481 -5.54 8.12 8.24
C PRO A 481 -4.80 8.73 7.07
N GLN A 482 -4.41 7.94 6.07
CA GLN A 482 -3.70 8.43 4.89
C GLN A 482 -4.60 9.21 3.95
N ALA A 483 -5.82 8.72 3.70
CA ALA A 483 -6.79 9.41 2.85
C ALA A 483 -7.21 10.77 3.42
N ASN A 484 -7.23 10.91 4.76
CA ASN A 484 -7.45 12.20 5.42
C ASN A 484 -6.32 13.23 5.22
N LEU A 485 -5.15 12.82 4.72
CA LEU A 485 -4.02 13.72 4.42
C LEU A 485 -3.94 14.10 2.94
N MET A 486 -4.63 13.36 2.06
CA MET A 486 -4.66 13.60 0.61
C MET A 486 -5.67 14.68 0.28
#